data_AF-A0A929BC60-F1
#
_entry.id   AF-A0A929BC60-F1
#
_cell.length_a   1.000
_cell.length_b   1.000
_cell.length_c   1.000
_cell.angle_alpha   90.00
_cell.angle_beta   90.00
_cell.angle_gamma   90.00
#
_symmetry.space_group_name_H-M   'P 1'
#
loop_
_entity.id
_entity.type
_entity.pdbx_description
1 polymer ?
#
loop_
_entity_poly.entity_id
_entity_poly.type
_entity_poly.pdbx_seq_one_letter_code
_entity_poly.pdbx_strand_id
1 'polypeptide(L)'
;MLFFCVNISKSQDTLFRLNIIQTDTFNTSFIKKINYKDKLNDTISANKELKKILQYSFSKGFLSSSFDSIFIKNNNINAYLYLDKQYFWNKLLFKNIDNIALKKAGLKNSNYCNKPINYNQLTKIKKDLIQYYENSGYPFASVQLTDVSINRHFINADLDLNKNNLITIDSIYIKGNAKISKNYIYKYIDIKPKDLYNEKKIKEIKFRINELKFINISKPYEVTFARNKSDIYLYLDKKNANQFNGIIGLLPDKTNNNKLSLTGQVKLLLLNSLGKGESFFVDWSKLKKTSQELTTNIIYPYIFSSPIGINFNFNLLKQDTSYLTINTNFGLQFLLNRNNYIKTFLETKNSKLLSTKNAINNNTLNNADFNTIIYGLSYKFENLNYGLNPRNGFDFFINIGIGEKKIKKNSKLSNDIYNNYDLKTSQVNAYSDISYYFPVYKNIIIKLQNQSGIISNINNSNKQLVNNELFRIGGLNTIRGFDEKSILASSYSIIKIECRYLLNQNSNFIIFYDEAYYEKQNEMNLISDFPFDFGFGINFQTKAGVFSTSYAIGKQFNQPLKINNAKINFGYTNKF
;
A
#
# COMPACT_ATOMS: atom_id res chain seq x y z
N MET A 1 -5.63 41.73 34.93
CA MET A 1 -6.89 42.37 34.48
C MET A 1 -7.09 42.06 33.00
N LEU A 2 -7.82 40.98 32.71
CA LEU A 2 -8.49 40.63 31.44
C LEU A 2 -9.04 39.20 31.63
N PHE A 3 -10.13 39.09 32.40
CA PHE A 3 -10.95 37.89 32.44
C PHE A 3 -11.84 37.92 31.20
N PHE A 4 -11.54 37.07 30.22
CA PHE A 4 -12.45 36.81 29.10
C PHE A 4 -13.62 35.98 29.62
N CYS A 5 -14.75 36.64 29.89
CA CYS A 5 -16.04 35.97 30.04
C CYS A 5 -16.44 35.37 28.69
N VAL A 6 -16.19 34.08 28.52
CA VAL A 6 -16.84 33.30 27.46
C VAL A 6 -18.25 32.98 27.95
N ASN A 7 -19.22 33.79 27.54
CA ASN A 7 -20.62 33.41 27.59
C ASN A 7 -20.85 32.27 26.61
N ILE A 8 -20.74 31.03 27.09
CA ILE A 8 -21.30 29.87 26.42
C ILE A 8 -22.80 29.96 26.65
N SER A 9 -23.51 30.65 25.77
CA SER A 9 -24.93 30.39 25.57
C SER A 9 -25.04 28.95 25.08
N LYS A 10 -25.29 28.01 26.00
CA LYS A 10 -25.86 26.71 25.63
C LYS A 10 -27.19 27.04 24.93
N SER A 11 -27.17 27.06 23.61
CA SER A 11 -28.34 26.69 22.83
C SER A 11 -28.88 25.43 23.49
N GLN A 12 -30.09 25.49 24.05
CA GLN A 12 -30.78 24.25 24.41
C GLN A 12 -30.90 23.47 23.11
N ASP A 13 -30.04 22.47 22.92
CA ASP A 13 -30.24 21.44 21.91
C ASP A 13 -31.57 20.78 22.26
N THR A 14 -32.65 21.25 21.63
CA THR A 14 -33.98 20.68 21.76
C THR A 14 -33.95 19.33 21.06
N LEU A 15 -33.49 18.32 21.78
CA LEU A 15 -33.47 16.95 21.31
C LEU A 15 -34.92 16.47 21.15
N PHE A 16 -35.25 16.00 19.97
CA PHE A 16 -36.49 15.30 19.72
C PHE A 16 -36.43 13.92 20.38
N ARG A 17 -37.52 13.50 21.03
CA ARG A 17 -37.70 12.13 21.51
C ARG A 17 -38.63 11.36 20.59
N LEU A 18 -38.12 10.29 19.99
CA LEU A 18 -38.88 9.40 19.12
C LEU A 18 -39.51 8.27 19.95
N ASN A 19 -40.83 8.21 19.96
CA ASN A 19 -41.61 7.15 20.60
C ASN A 19 -42.33 6.34 19.51
N ILE A 20 -42.12 5.03 19.51
CA ILE A 20 -42.78 4.11 18.58
C ILE A 20 -43.89 3.37 19.31
N ILE A 21 -45.10 3.43 18.76
CA ILE A 21 -46.30 2.82 19.34
C ILE A 21 -46.84 1.81 18.32
N GLN A 22 -46.94 0.54 18.69
CA GLN A 22 -47.52 -0.48 17.80
C GLN A 22 -49.05 -0.46 17.87
N THR A 23 -49.74 -0.50 16.72
CA THR A 23 -51.20 -0.35 16.63
C THR A 23 -51.99 -1.65 16.47
N ASP A 24 -51.36 -2.72 15.98
CA ASP A 24 -52.06 -3.89 15.43
C ASP A 24 -51.94 -5.20 16.21
N THR A 25 -50.98 -5.31 17.14
CA THR A 25 -50.87 -6.48 18.03
C THR A 25 -50.62 -6.04 19.48
N PHE A 26 -51.28 -6.72 20.43
CA PHE A 26 -51.09 -6.49 21.87
C PHE A 26 -49.70 -6.92 22.39
N ASN A 27 -48.86 -7.52 21.54
CA ASN A 27 -47.58 -8.08 21.94
C ASN A 27 -46.42 -7.13 21.59
N THR A 28 -46.09 -6.22 22.52
CA THR A 28 -45.03 -5.18 22.40
C THR A 28 -43.59 -5.73 22.28
N SER A 29 -43.41 -7.05 22.20
CA SER A 29 -42.11 -7.72 22.16
C SER A 29 -41.32 -7.47 20.85
N PHE A 30 -41.98 -7.06 19.77
CA PHE A 30 -41.32 -6.76 18.50
C PHE A 30 -40.49 -5.47 18.58
N ILE A 31 -41.10 -4.37 19.06
CA ILE A 31 -40.42 -3.06 19.20
C ILE A 31 -39.20 -3.17 20.14
N LYS A 32 -39.30 -3.95 21.22
CA LYS A 32 -38.18 -4.16 22.17
C LYS A 32 -36.94 -4.79 21.52
N LYS A 33 -37.08 -5.46 20.38
CA LYS A 33 -35.97 -6.09 19.63
C LYS A 33 -35.33 -5.14 18.62
N ILE A 34 -35.89 -3.95 18.40
CA ILE A 34 -35.39 -2.97 17.42
C ILE A 34 -34.44 -2.00 18.12
N ASN A 35 -33.19 -1.96 17.67
CA ASN A 35 -32.22 -0.98 18.15
C ASN A 35 -32.33 0.33 17.33
N TYR A 36 -33.09 1.29 17.85
CA TYR A 36 -33.26 2.63 17.28
C TYR A 36 -32.83 3.71 18.28
N LYS A 37 -32.45 4.89 17.76
CA LYS A 37 -32.13 6.05 18.60
C LYS A 37 -33.41 6.79 18.95
N ASP A 38 -33.67 6.93 20.25
CA ASP A 38 -34.80 7.66 20.80
C ASP A 38 -34.53 9.16 20.88
N LYS A 39 -33.29 9.59 21.16
CA LYS A 39 -32.88 11.00 21.21
C LYS A 39 -32.24 11.44 19.90
N LEU A 40 -32.81 12.47 19.28
CA LEU A 40 -32.47 12.89 17.93
C LEU A 40 -32.31 14.41 17.85
N ASN A 41 -31.39 14.85 16.99
CA ASN A 41 -31.07 16.27 16.85
C ASN A 41 -32.09 17.03 16.00
N ASP A 42 -32.74 16.33 15.06
CA ASP A 42 -33.69 16.93 14.11
C ASP A 42 -34.72 15.91 13.58
N THR A 43 -35.75 16.41 12.91
CA THR A 43 -36.81 15.61 12.26
C THR A 43 -36.29 14.79 11.06
N ILE A 44 -35.20 15.21 10.42
CA ILE A 44 -34.54 14.48 9.33
C ILE A 44 -33.94 13.17 9.86
N SER A 45 -33.29 13.24 11.02
CA SER A 45 -32.73 12.10 11.73
C SER A 45 -33.84 11.16 12.22
N ALA A 46 -34.98 11.71 12.65
CA ALA A 46 -36.18 10.91 12.97
C ALA A 46 -36.70 10.15 11.76
N ASN A 47 -36.84 10.80 10.60
CA ASN A 47 -37.22 10.14 9.36
C ASN A 47 -36.24 9.04 8.93
N LYS A 48 -34.93 9.21 9.17
CA LYS A 48 -33.93 8.16 8.93
C LYS A 48 -34.11 6.96 9.86
N GLU A 49 -34.35 7.17 11.15
CA GLU A 49 -34.60 6.07 12.08
C GLU A 49 -35.95 5.37 11.80
N LEU A 50 -37.02 6.10 11.47
CA LEU A 50 -38.30 5.51 11.05
C LEU A 50 -38.13 4.60 9.82
N LYS A 51 -37.39 5.05 8.79
CA LYS A 51 -37.06 4.20 7.63
C LYS A 51 -36.29 2.94 8.01
N LYS A 52 -35.36 3.04 8.97
CA LYS A 52 -34.59 1.90 9.49
C LYS A 52 -35.48 0.90 10.24
N ILE A 53 -36.48 1.37 10.99
CA ILE A 53 -37.49 0.54 11.65
C ILE A 53 -38.32 -0.23 10.61
N LEU A 54 -38.79 0.44 9.55
CA LEU A 54 -39.50 -0.23 8.45
C LEU A 54 -38.61 -1.26 7.75
N GLN A 55 -37.36 -0.91 7.42
CA GLN A 55 -36.41 -1.86 6.83
C GLN A 55 -36.17 -3.09 7.72
N TYR A 56 -36.08 -2.90 9.04
CA TYR A 56 -36.01 -4.01 9.97
C TYR A 56 -37.27 -4.88 9.92
N SER A 57 -38.45 -4.26 9.88
CA SER A 57 -39.74 -4.95 9.78
C SER A 57 -39.86 -5.77 8.49
N PHE A 58 -39.48 -5.20 7.35
CA PHE A 58 -39.38 -5.91 6.07
C PHE A 58 -38.37 -7.06 6.10
N SER A 59 -37.27 -6.93 6.85
CA SER A 59 -36.28 -8.02 7.01
C SER A 59 -36.79 -9.21 7.81
N LYS A 60 -37.85 -9.01 8.61
CA LYS A 60 -38.52 -10.03 9.42
C LYS A 60 -39.76 -10.61 8.73
N GLY A 61 -40.14 -10.14 7.54
CA GLY A 61 -41.28 -10.65 6.78
C GLY A 61 -42.57 -9.84 6.93
N PHE A 62 -42.55 -8.71 7.63
CA PHE A 62 -43.71 -7.80 7.73
C PHE A 62 -43.73 -6.83 6.54
N LEU A 63 -44.02 -7.35 5.34
CA LEU A 63 -43.88 -6.63 4.08
C LEU A 63 -44.87 -5.45 3.92
N SER A 64 -46.03 -5.53 4.56
CA SER A 64 -47.04 -4.47 4.57
C SER A 64 -46.83 -3.46 5.71
N SER A 65 -45.72 -3.56 6.46
CA SER A 65 -45.49 -2.67 7.60
C SER A 65 -45.37 -1.21 7.16
N SER A 66 -46.03 -0.33 7.90
CA SER A 66 -46.06 1.10 7.62
C SER A 66 -46.27 1.91 8.90
N PHE A 67 -46.06 3.23 8.82
CA PHE A 67 -46.46 4.13 9.90
C PHE A 67 -47.80 4.76 9.54
N ASP A 68 -48.84 4.45 10.30
CA ASP A 68 -50.21 4.94 10.05
C ASP A 68 -50.30 6.46 10.26
N SER A 69 -49.64 6.95 11.31
CA SER A 69 -49.62 8.36 11.67
C SER A 69 -48.36 8.72 12.44
N ILE A 70 -47.93 9.97 12.30
CA ILE A 70 -46.79 10.55 13.02
C ILE A 70 -47.22 11.90 13.58
N PHE A 71 -47.24 12.02 14.90
CA PHE A 71 -47.59 13.26 15.60
C PHE A 71 -46.37 13.87 16.27
N ILE A 72 -46.20 15.18 16.11
CA ILE A 72 -45.11 15.93 16.74
C ILE A 72 -45.73 16.88 17.76
N LYS A 73 -45.40 16.72 19.04
CA LYS A 73 -45.87 17.59 20.13
C LYS A 73 -44.77 17.80 21.16
N ASN A 74 -44.43 19.06 21.44
CA ASN A 74 -43.43 19.45 22.46
C ASN A 74 -42.11 18.65 22.34
N ASN A 75 -41.54 18.58 21.14
CA ASN A 75 -40.34 17.80 20.80
C ASN A 75 -40.46 16.27 20.99
N ASN A 76 -41.65 15.74 21.27
CA ASN A 76 -41.91 14.30 21.16
C ASN A 76 -42.49 13.98 19.78
N ILE A 77 -41.90 13.00 19.11
CA ILE A 77 -42.36 12.44 17.84
C ILE A 77 -42.98 11.08 18.17
N ASN A 78 -44.30 10.98 18.13
CA ASN A 78 -45.02 9.74 18.34
C ASN A 78 -45.38 9.13 16.98
N ALA A 79 -44.75 8.01 16.63
CA ALA A 79 -45.00 7.30 15.38
C ALA A 79 -45.72 5.98 15.64
N TYR A 80 -46.85 5.79 14.95
CA TYR A 80 -47.73 4.65 15.12
C TYR A 80 -47.42 3.59 14.06
N LEU A 81 -46.77 2.50 14.46
CA LEU A 81 -46.30 1.41 13.60
C LEU A 81 -47.37 0.34 13.46
N TYR A 82 -47.75 0.07 12.22
CA TYR A 82 -48.58 -1.05 11.81
C TYR A 82 -47.68 -2.09 11.13
N LEU A 83 -47.69 -3.35 11.58
CA LEU A 83 -46.88 -4.44 11.03
C LEU A 83 -47.64 -5.29 10.01
N ASP A 84 -48.96 -5.44 10.18
CA ASP A 84 -49.81 -6.43 9.52
C ASP A 84 -49.36 -7.88 9.83
N LYS A 85 -49.69 -8.81 8.96
CA LYS A 85 -49.23 -10.20 9.00
C LYS A 85 -47.80 -10.39 8.50
N GLN A 86 -47.15 -11.42 9.04
CA GLN A 86 -45.86 -11.90 8.55
C GLN A 86 -46.04 -12.75 7.29
N TYR A 87 -45.24 -12.49 6.26
CA TYR A 87 -45.26 -13.22 4.99
C TYR A 87 -44.12 -14.25 4.90
N PHE A 88 -44.41 -15.38 4.27
CA PHE A 88 -43.52 -16.52 4.07
C PHE A 88 -43.42 -16.87 2.58
N TRP A 89 -42.25 -17.33 2.14
CA TRP A 89 -42.11 -17.89 0.81
C TRP A 89 -42.74 -19.28 0.76
N ASN A 90 -43.74 -19.49 -0.09
CA ASN A 90 -44.18 -20.84 -0.44
C ASN A 90 -43.35 -21.39 -1.61
N LYS A 91 -43.08 -20.56 -2.61
CA LYS A 91 -42.23 -20.90 -3.75
C LYS A 91 -41.50 -19.67 -4.29
N LEU A 92 -40.19 -19.77 -4.49
CA LEU A 92 -39.39 -18.77 -5.19
C LEU A 92 -38.58 -19.49 -6.28
N LEU A 93 -38.94 -19.28 -7.55
CA LEU A 93 -38.19 -19.83 -8.67
C LEU A 93 -37.20 -18.82 -9.22
N PHE A 94 -36.14 -19.31 -9.85
CA PHE A 94 -35.17 -18.49 -10.57
C PHE A 94 -35.35 -18.72 -12.07
N LYS A 95 -35.78 -17.69 -12.80
CA LYS A 95 -36.00 -17.75 -14.26
C LYS A 95 -34.94 -16.95 -14.99
N ASN A 96 -34.49 -17.43 -16.15
CA ASN A 96 -33.51 -16.77 -17.02
C ASN A 96 -32.15 -16.42 -16.37
N ILE A 97 -31.84 -17.04 -15.23
CA ILE A 97 -30.56 -16.85 -14.51
C ILE A 97 -29.64 -18.04 -14.79
N ASP A 98 -28.40 -17.76 -15.18
CA ASP A 98 -27.40 -18.80 -15.42
C ASP A 98 -27.02 -19.51 -14.12
N ASN A 99 -26.82 -20.84 -14.18
CA ASN A 99 -26.43 -21.64 -13.01
C ASN A 99 -25.15 -21.14 -12.33
N ILE A 100 -24.21 -20.56 -13.08
CA ILE A 100 -22.97 -19.98 -12.53
C ILE A 100 -23.28 -18.73 -11.70
N ALA A 101 -24.21 -17.89 -12.16
CA ALA A 101 -24.67 -16.71 -11.44
C ALA A 101 -25.37 -17.10 -10.14
N LEU A 102 -26.24 -18.12 -10.18
CA LEU A 102 -26.90 -18.67 -9.00
C LEU A 102 -25.90 -19.18 -7.95
N LYS A 103 -24.90 -19.97 -8.38
CA LYS A 103 -23.84 -20.48 -7.50
C LYS A 103 -23.03 -19.35 -6.88
N LYS A 104 -22.62 -18.34 -7.66
CA LYS A 104 -21.85 -17.19 -7.17
C LYS A 104 -22.66 -16.30 -6.21
N ALA A 105 -23.97 -16.19 -6.41
CA ALA A 105 -24.88 -15.50 -5.50
C ALA A 105 -25.28 -16.36 -4.27
N GLY A 106 -24.77 -17.59 -4.14
CA GLY A 106 -25.08 -18.48 -3.02
C GLY A 106 -26.53 -18.99 -2.99
N LEU A 107 -27.19 -19.04 -4.15
CA LEU A 107 -28.61 -19.39 -4.26
C LEU A 107 -28.81 -20.90 -4.46
N LYS A 108 -29.68 -21.49 -3.63
CA LYS A 108 -30.25 -22.83 -3.81
C LYS A 108 -31.76 -22.75 -3.55
N ASN A 109 -32.57 -23.39 -4.40
CA ASN A 109 -34.04 -23.32 -4.31
C ASN A 109 -34.57 -23.79 -2.94
N SER A 110 -33.94 -24.81 -2.34
CA SER A 110 -34.34 -25.37 -1.04
C SER A 110 -34.14 -24.41 0.14
N ASN A 111 -33.42 -23.30 -0.02
CA ASN A 111 -33.09 -22.42 1.09
C ASN A 111 -34.25 -21.50 1.52
N TYR A 112 -35.32 -21.39 0.71
CA TYR A 112 -36.33 -20.34 0.87
C TYR A 112 -37.73 -20.84 1.20
N CYS A 113 -38.09 -22.09 0.88
CA CYS A 113 -39.42 -22.62 1.14
C CYS A 113 -39.77 -22.59 2.64
N ASN A 114 -41.00 -22.15 2.96
CA ASN A 114 -41.57 -22.03 4.30
C ASN A 114 -40.77 -21.17 5.28
N LYS A 115 -39.91 -20.27 4.78
CA LYS A 115 -39.20 -19.29 5.61
C LYS A 115 -39.83 -17.91 5.51
N PRO A 116 -39.78 -17.09 6.58
CA PRO A 116 -40.23 -15.72 6.53
C PRO A 116 -39.45 -14.95 5.47
N ILE A 117 -40.14 -14.09 4.73
CA ILE A 117 -39.50 -13.32 3.67
C ILE A 117 -38.54 -12.33 4.29
N ASN A 118 -37.27 -12.40 3.89
CA ASN A 118 -36.28 -11.44 4.31
C ASN A 118 -35.98 -10.48 3.15
N TYR A 119 -36.57 -9.28 3.21
CA TYR A 119 -36.38 -8.26 2.16
C TYR A 119 -34.90 -7.84 1.98
N ASN A 120 -34.13 -7.77 3.06
CA ASN A 120 -32.70 -7.43 2.98
C ASN A 120 -31.89 -8.54 2.29
N GLN A 121 -32.28 -9.79 2.52
CA GLN A 121 -31.68 -10.91 1.80
C GLN A 121 -32.06 -10.89 0.31
N LEU A 122 -33.33 -10.64 -0.03
CA LEU A 122 -33.77 -10.54 -1.42
C LEU A 122 -33.09 -9.40 -2.18
N THR A 123 -32.96 -8.22 -1.56
CA THR A 123 -32.27 -7.07 -2.16
C THR A 123 -30.78 -7.35 -2.35
N LYS A 124 -30.13 -8.01 -1.38
CA LYS A 124 -28.75 -8.48 -1.53
C LYS A 124 -28.61 -9.43 -2.72
N ILE A 125 -29.51 -10.41 -2.84
CA ILE A 125 -29.51 -11.37 -3.95
C ILE A 125 -29.65 -10.68 -5.31
N LYS A 126 -30.62 -9.76 -5.44
CA LYS A 126 -30.82 -8.99 -6.68
C LYS A 126 -29.55 -8.21 -7.03
N LYS A 127 -28.92 -7.58 -6.03
CA LYS A 127 -27.67 -6.83 -6.22
C LYS A 127 -26.51 -7.73 -6.65
N ASP A 128 -26.34 -8.89 -6.01
CA ASP A 128 -25.27 -9.84 -6.33
C ASP A 128 -25.43 -10.41 -7.76
N LEU A 129 -26.67 -10.66 -8.19
CA LEU A 129 -26.99 -11.07 -9.56
C LEU A 129 -26.68 -9.96 -10.56
N ILE A 130 -27.21 -8.74 -10.35
CA ILE A 130 -26.93 -7.58 -11.22
C ILE A 130 -25.43 -7.36 -11.33
N GLN A 131 -24.71 -7.34 -10.20
CA GLN A 131 -23.27 -7.16 -10.18
C GLN A 131 -22.53 -8.26 -10.93
N TYR A 132 -22.98 -9.52 -10.88
CA TYR A 132 -22.37 -10.59 -11.68
C TYR A 132 -22.49 -10.31 -13.19
N TYR A 133 -23.68 -9.91 -13.65
CA TYR A 133 -23.95 -9.65 -15.06
C TYR A 133 -23.29 -8.37 -15.58
N GLU A 134 -23.30 -7.29 -14.79
CA GLU A 134 -22.55 -6.05 -15.06
C GLU A 134 -21.04 -6.30 -15.25
N ASN A 135 -20.49 -7.29 -14.54
CA ASN A 135 -19.08 -7.68 -14.63
C ASN A 135 -18.79 -8.72 -15.73
N SER A 136 -19.84 -9.18 -16.43
CA SER A 136 -19.78 -10.21 -17.46
C SER A 136 -20.25 -9.69 -18.83
N GLY A 137 -20.29 -8.36 -19.02
CA GLY A 137 -20.65 -7.72 -20.29
C GLY A 137 -22.08 -7.19 -20.38
N TYR A 138 -22.89 -7.26 -19.32
CA TYR A 138 -24.31 -6.87 -19.36
C TYR A 138 -24.59 -5.70 -18.38
N PRO A 139 -24.20 -4.46 -18.73
CA PRO A 139 -24.36 -3.29 -17.86
C PRO A 139 -25.81 -2.91 -17.57
N PHE A 140 -26.75 -3.34 -18.41
CA PHE A 140 -28.17 -3.03 -18.27
C PHE A 140 -28.98 -4.20 -17.71
N ALA A 141 -28.34 -5.22 -17.14
CA ALA A 141 -29.04 -6.36 -16.58
C ALA A 141 -30.01 -5.92 -15.47
N SER A 142 -31.23 -6.45 -15.48
CA SER A 142 -32.26 -6.15 -14.49
C SER A 142 -32.82 -7.44 -13.88
N VAL A 143 -33.20 -7.35 -12.60
CA VAL A 143 -33.81 -8.46 -11.86
C VAL A 143 -35.10 -7.98 -11.22
N GLN A 144 -36.20 -8.66 -11.52
CA GLN A 144 -37.52 -8.34 -10.99
C GLN A 144 -38.22 -9.58 -10.43
N LEU A 145 -39.26 -9.35 -9.63
CA LEU A 145 -40.17 -10.42 -9.26
C LEU A 145 -41.33 -10.39 -10.25
N THR A 146 -41.56 -11.50 -10.93
CA THR A 146 -42.71 -11.74 -11.81
C THR A 146 -43.61 -12.82 -11.20
N ASP A 147 -44.80 -12.98 -11.76
CA ASP A 147 -45.74 -14.06 -11.37
C ASP A 147 -46.04 -14.10 -9.86
N VAL A 148 -46.14 -12.91 -9.23
CA VAL A 148 -46.36 -12.78 -7.80
C VAL A 148 -47.80 -13.14 -7.46
N SER A 149 -47.99 -14.19 -6.67
CA SER A 149 -49.29 -14.57 -6.10
C SER A 149 -49.20 -14.67 -4.59
N ILE A 150 -50.23 -14.14 -3.91
CA ILE A 150 -50.30 -14.09 -2.45
C ILE A 150 -51.51 -14.93 -2.02
N ASN A 151 -51.27 -15.96 -1.21
CA ASN A 151 -52.31 -16.76 -0.57
C ASN A 151 -52.17 -16.67 0.95
N ARG A 152 -53.06 -15.91 1.60
CA ARG A 152 -53.06 -15.61 3.04
C ARG A 152 -51.75 -14.96 3.50
N HIS A 153 -50.79 -15.77 3.94
CA HIS A 153 -49.46 -15.40 4.46
C HIS A 153 -48.33 -15.92 3.57
N PHE A 154 -48.64 -16.68 2.53
CA PHE A 154 -47.68 -17.31 1.65
C PHE A 154 -47.57 -16.56 0.32
N ILE A 155 -46.36 -16.32 -0.14
CA ILE A 155 -46.07 -15.71 -1.43
C ILE A 155 -45.42 -16.73 -2.36
N ASN A 156 -45.92 -16.81 -3.58
CA ASN A 156 -45.19 -17.40 -4.71
C ASN A 156 -44.71 -16.28 -5.63
N ALA A 157 -43.48 -16.36 -6.11
CA ALA A 157 -42.98 -15.45 -7.12
C ALA A 157 -41.84 -16.10 -7.90
N ASP A 158 -41.58 -15.53 -9.08
CA ASP A 158 -40.43 -15.89 -9.88
C ASP A 158 -39.45 -14.71 -9.87
N LEU A 159 -38.20 -14.98 -9.51
CA LEU A 159 -37.12 -14.03 -9.65
C LEU A 159 -36.57 -14.16 -11.08
N ASP A 160 -37.00 -13.23 -11.93
CA ASP A 160 -36.69 -13.23 -13.35
C ASP A 160 -35.58 -12.21 -13.65
N LEU A 161 -34.59 -12.65 -14.42
CA LEU A 161 -33.47 -11.83 -14.86
C LEU A 161 -33.58 -11.57 -16.35
N ASN A 162 -33.53 -10.29 -16.72
CA ASN A 162 -33.27 -9.87 -18.08
C ASN A 162 -31.83 -9.39 -18.21
N LYS A 163 -31.01 -10.09 -19.00
CA LYS A 163 -29.61 -9.73 -19.24
C LYS A 163 -29.48 -8.44 -20.07
N ASN A 164 -30.47 -8.15 -20.91
CA ASN A 164 -30.38 -7.14 -21.97
C ASN A 164 -29.14 -7.34 -22.86
N ASN A 165 -28.68 -6.30 -23.56
CA ASN A 165 -27.64 -6.43 -24.57
C ASN A 165 -26.25 -6.67 -23.97
N LEU A 166 -25.48 -7.54 -24.61
CA LEU A 166 -24.04 -7.70 -24.34
C LEU A 166 -23.29 -6.49 -24.90
N ILE A 167 -22.49 -5.83 -24.07
CA ILE A 167 -21.71 -4.65 -24.41
C ILE A 167 -20.22 -4.99 -24.43
N THR A 168 -19.55 -4.55 -25.49
CA THR A 168 -18.08 -4.58 -25.61
C THR A 168 -17.50 -3.16 -25.58
N ILE A 169 -16.27 -3.01 -25.13
CA ILE A 169 -15.55 -1.74 -25.21
C ILE A 169 -15.13 -1.50 -26.67
N ASP A 170 -15.60 -0.42 -27.29
CA ASP A 170 -15.16 -0.03 -28.63
C ASP A 170 -13.83 0.70 -28.57
N SER A 171 -13.85 1.87 -27.94
CA SER A 171 -12.74 2.81 -27.94
C SER A 171 -12.53 3.44 -26.57
N ILE A 172 -11.27 3.75 -26.28
CA ILE A 172 -10.88 4.50 -25.09
C ILE A 172 -10.19 5.78 -25.56
N TYR A 173 -10.81 6.92 -25.29
CA TYR A 173 -10.34 8.23 -25.70
C TYR A 173 -9.63 8.92 -24.53
N ILE A 174 -8.40 9.35 -24.76
CA ILE A 174 -7.66 10.20 -23.82
C ILE A 174 -7.82 11.64 -24.29
N LYS A 175 -8.44 12.48 -23.46
CA LYS A 175 -8.67 13.91 -23.66
C LYS A 175 -7.81 14.69 -22.67
N GLY A 176 -7.27 15.84 -23.07
CA GLY A 176 -6.35 16.64 -22.25
C GLY A 176 -4.92 16.64 -22.79
N ASN A 177 -3.97 17.18 -22.01
CA ASN A 177 -2.59 17.39 -22.46
C ASN A 177 -1.58 16.33 -21.95
N ALA A 178 -2.06 15.24 -21.32
CA ALA A 178 -1.20 14.16 -20.85
C ALA A 178 -0.50 13.46 -22.03
N LYS A 179 0.83 13.50 -22.05
CA LYS A 179 1.65 12.74 -23.00
C LYS A 179 1.84 11.30 -22.47
N ILE A 180 0.91 10.42 -22.82
CA ILE A 180 0.93 9.01 -22.41
C ILE A 180 0.44 8.11 -23.55
N SER A 181 1.11 6.97 -23.74
CA SER A 181 0.71 5.99 -24.75
C SER A 181 -0.60 5.30 -24.37
N LYS A 182 -1.46 5.05 -25.36
CA LYS A 182 -2.72 4.31 -25.16
C LYS A 182 -2.47 2.91 -24.58
N ASN A 183 -1.44 2.21 -25.08
CA ASN A 183 -1.09 0.86 -24.62
C ASN A 183 -0.73 0.83 -23.13
N TYR A 184 0.01 1.84 -22.65
CA TYR A 184 0.28 1.97 -21.22
C TYR A 184 -1.03 2.08 -20.43
N ILE A 185 -1.91 3.00 -20.82
CA ILE A 185 -3.20 3.20 -20.14
C ILE A 185 -4.03 1.92 -20.14
N TYR A 186 -4.13 1.22 -21.27
CA TYR A 186 -4.93 0.00 -21.39
C TYR A 186 -4.47 -1.07 -20.41
N LYS A 187 -3.15 -1.27 -20.28
CA LYS A 187 -2.58 -2.23 -19.33
C LYS A 187 -2.71 -1.75 -17.89
N TYR A 188 -2.56 -0.46 -17.67
CA TYR A 188 -2.59 0.10 -16.34
C TYR A 188 -3.99 0.04 -15.70
N ILE A 189 -5.04 0.37 -16.46
CA ILE A 189 -6.44 0.25 -16.00
C ILE A 189 -7.03 -1.15 -16.21
N ASP A 190 -6.31 -2.06 -16.87
CA ASP A 190 -6.73 -3.42 -17.23
C ASP A 190 -8.02 -3.45 -18.10
N ILE A 191 -8.11 -2.52 -19.07
CA ILE A 191 -9.22 -2.42 -20.03
C ILE A 191 -8.63 -2.05 -21.39
N LYS A 192 -8.96 -2.83 -22.43
CA LYS A 192 -8.59 -2.54 -23.81
C LYS A 192 -9.82 -2.59 -24.74
N PRO A 193 -9.73 -1.97 -25.93
CA PRO A 193 -10.70 -2.21 -27.00
C PRO A 193 -10.97 -3.69 -27.23
N LYS A 194 -12.24 -4.01 -27.51
CA LYS A 194 -12.82 -5.36 -27.69
C LYS A 194 -13.02 -6.19 -26.43
N ASP A 195 -12.63 -5.72 -25.24
CA ASP A 195 -12.98 -6.39 -24.00
C ASP A 195 -14.49 -6.36 -23.74
N LEU A 196 -15.02 -7.35 -23.02
CA LEU A 196 -16.38 -7.27 -22.48
C LEU A 196 -16.46 -6.15 -21.45
N TYR A 197 -17.61 -5.47 -21.41
CA TYR A 197 -17.88 -4.48 -20.38
C TYR A 197 -17.76 -5.10 -18.98
N ASN A 198 -17.07 -4.40 -18.07
CA ASN A 198 -16.92 -4.83 -16.70
C ASN A 198 -17.02 -3.64 -15.74
N GLU A 199 -18.18 -3.51 -15.09
CA GLU A 199 -18.49 -2.38 -14.21
C GLU A 199 -17.48 -2.19 -13.08
N LYS A 200 -16.97 -3.29 -12.51
CA LYS A 200 -15.96 -3.24 -11.46
C LYS A 200 -14.67 -2.59 -11.96
N LYS A 201 -14.16 -2.99 -13.14
CA LYS A 201 -12.96 -2.39 -13.74
C LYS A 201 -13.18 -0.91 -14.05
N ILE A 202 -14.35 -0.55 -14.58
CA ILE A 202 -14.72 0.85 -14.87
C ILE A 202 -14.69 1.70 -13.59
N LYS A 203 -15.30 1.23 -12.50
CA LYS A 203 -15.28 1.91 -11.19
C LYS A 203 -13.88 2.05 -10.60
N GLU A 204 -12.96 1.14 -10.94
CA GLU A 204 -11.57 1.19 -10.48
C GLU A 204 -10.70 2.20 -11.25
N ILE A 205 -11.09 2.64 -12.46
CA ILE A 205 -10.31 3.58 -13.31
C ILE A 205 -9.82 4.79 -12.53
N LYS A 206 -10.72 5.47 -11.80
CA LYS A 206 -10.36 6.69 -11.05
C LYS A 206 -9.28 6.41 -10.01
N PHE A 207 -9.38 5.30 -9.29
CA PHE A 207 -8.42 4.94 -8.25
C PHE A 207 -7.07 4.61 -8.88
N ARG A 208 -7.06 3.80 -9.95
CA ARG A 208 -5.85 3.44 -10.70
C ARG A 208 -5.16 4.69 -11.22
N ILE A 209 -5.83 5.54 -11.98
CA ILE A 209 -5.20 6.73 -12.59
C ILE A 209 -4.65 7.69 -11.51
N ASN A 210 -5.32 7.82 -10.36
CA ASN A 210 -4.81 8.64 -9.25
C ASN A 210 -3.54 8.09 -8.58
N GLU A 211 -3.19 6.82 -8.79
CA GLU A 211 -1.91 6.25 -8.36
C GLU A 211 -0.74 6.79 -9.23
N LEU A 212 -1.02 7.29 -10.45
CA LEU A 212 0.00 7.86 -11.34
C LEU A 212 0.39 9.28 -10.92
N LYS A 213 1.65 9.46 -10.51
CA LYS A 213 2.14 10.77 -10.03
C LYS A 213 2.31 11.82 -11.13
N PHE A 214 2.42 11.39 -12.38
CA PHE A 214 2.66 12.23 -13.55
C PHE A 214 1.38 12.58 -14.33
N ILE A 215 0.21 12.13 -13.86
CA ILE A 215 -1.10 12.45 -14.45
C ILE A 215 -2.01 13.09 -13.39
N ASN A 216 -2.85 14.02 -13.84
CA ASN A 216 -3.98 14.53 -13.07
C ASN A 216 -5.29 14.25 -13.83
N ILE A 217 -6.35 13.91 -13.10
CA ILE A 217 -7.69 13.75 -13.66
C ILE A 217 -8.38 15.11 -13.65
N SER A 218 -8.61 15.72 -14.81
CA SER A 218 -9.27 17.03 -14.90
C SER A 218 -10.80 16.95 -14.81
N LYS A 219 -11.37 15.81 -15.20
CA LYS A 219 -12.81 15.52 -15.11
C LYS A 219 -13.04 14.02 -14.86
N PRO A 220 -14.09 13.61 -14.12
CA PRO A 220 -14.46 12.20 -14.01
C PRO A 220 -14.58 11.53 -15.38
N TYR A 221 -14.23 10.25 -15.44
CA TYR A 221 -14.37 9.47 -16.68
C TYR A 221 -15.84 9.40 -17.10
N GLU A 222 -16.09 9.34 -18.40
CA GLU A 222 -17.43 9.16 -18.97
C GLU A 222 -17.50 7.86 -19.74
N VAL A 223 -18.65 7.20 -19.64
CA VAL A 223 -18.94 5.94 -20.32
C VAL A 223 -20.21 6.17 -21.14
N THR A 224 -20.11 6.06 -22.45
CA THR A 224 -21.27 6.17 -23.35
C THR A 224 -21.58 4.81 -23.95
N PHE A 225 -22.85 4.56 -24.23
CA PHE A 225 -23.32 3.31 -24.82
C PHE A 225 -24.03 3.59 -26.14
N ALA A 226 -23.61 2.91 -27.21
CA ALA A 226 -24.23 2.99 -28.52
C ALA A 226 -24.03 1.68 -29.28
N ARG A 227 -25.07 1.19 -29.97
CA ARG A 227 -24.98 0.03 -30.88
C ARG A 227 -24.27 -1.20 -30.27
N ASN A 228 -24.65 -1.57 -29.04
CA ASN A 228 -24.07 -2.68 -28.27
C ASN A 228 -22.57 -2.54 -27.95
N LYS A 229 -22.08 -1.31 -27.98
CA LYS A 229 -20.70 -0.97 -27.64
C LYS A 229 -20.64 0.17 -26.64
N SER A 230 -19.50 0.30 -25.99
CA SER A 230 -19.22 1.36 -25.05
C SER A 230 -17.93 2.09 -25.37
N ASP A 231 -17.99 3.42 -25.35
CA ASP A 231 -16.82 4.29 -25.41
C ASP A 231 -16.49 4.82 -24.02
N ILE A 232 -15.19 4.86 -23.70
CA ILE A 232 -14.69 5.39 -22.44
C ILE A 232 -13.89 6.66 -22.71
N TYR A 233 -14.26 7.76 -22.07
CA TYR A 233 -13.54 9.03 -22.16
C TYR A 233 -12.78 9.29 -20.86
N LEU A 234 -11.46 9.42 -20.98
CA LEU A 234 -10.53 9.72 -19.89
C LEU A 234 -10.01 11.14 -20.06
N TYR A 235 -10.24 12.00 -19.07
CA TYR A 235 -9.81 13.40 -19.09
C TYR A 235 -8.55 13.57 -18.25
N LEU A 236 -7.39 13.48 -18.91
CA LEU A 236 -6.06 13.34 -18.32
C LEU A 236 -5.15 14.50 -18.73
N ASP A 237 -4.64 15.21 -17.73
CA ASP A 237 -3.65 16.27 -17.90
C ASP A 237 -2.29 15.88 -17.32
N LYS A 238 -1.23 16.44 -17.92
CA LYS A 238 0.14 16.25 -17.47
C LYS A 238 0.32 16.90 -16.09
N LYS A 239 0.89 16.14 -15.16
CA LYS A 239 1.36 16.65 -13.87
C LYS A 239 2.88 16.67 -13.84
N ASN A 240 3.46 17.80 -13.40
CA ASN A 240 4.91 17.91 -13.25
C ASN A 240 5.37 17.02 -12.09
N ALA A 241 5.95 15.88 -12.44
CA ALA A 241 6.45 14.88 -11.49
C ALA A 241 7.97 14.66 -11.58
N ASN A 242 8.63 15.27 -12.57
CA ASN A 242 10.09 15.25 -12.70
C ASN A 242 10.73 16.14 -11.63
N GLN A 243 11.88 15.72 -11.09
CA GLN A 243 12.58 16.41 -10.02
C GLN A 243 14.07 16.43 -10.28
N PHE A 244 14.70 17.55 -9.97
CA PHE A 244 16.14 17.72 -9.99
C PHE A 244 16.54 18.55 -8.77
N ASN A 245 17.34 17.96 -7.88
CA ASN A 245 17.86 18.61 -6.68
C ASN A 245 19.37 18.41 -6.64
N GLY A 246 20.14 19.46 -6.35
CA GLY A 246 21.58 19.38 -6.26
C GLY A 246 22.16 20.35 -5.25
N ILE A 247 23.16 19.91 -4.50
CA ILE A 247 23.94 20.74 -3.59
C ILE A 247 25.41 20.43 -3.86
N ILE A 248 26.22 21.48 -4.01
CA ILE A 248 27.66 21.38 -4.21
C ILE A 248 28.35 22.11 -3.07
N GLY A 249 29.33 21.46 -2.46
CA GLY A 249 30.18 22.00 -1.41
C GLY A 249 31.65 21.98 -1.83
N LEU A 250 32.41 22.94 -1.34
CA LEU A 250 33.86 22.97 -1.47
C LEU A 250 34.45 22.85 -0.07
N LEU A 251 35.19 21.77 0.17
CA LEU A 251 35.90 21.55 1.44
C LEU A 251 37.39 21.83 1.24
N PRO A 252 37.99 22.80 1.95
CA PRO A 252 39.42 23.05 1.88
C PRO A 252 40.22 21.88 2.46
N ASP A 253 41.17 21.38 1.69
CA ASP A 253 42.01 20.26 2.09
C ASP A 253 43.29 20.75 2.79
N LYS A 254 43.28 20.77 4.12
CA LYS A 254 44.44 21.17 4.93
C LYS A 254 45.67 20.25 4.73
N THR A 255 45.51 19.08 4.11
CA THR A 255 46.57 18.07 3.95
C THR A 255 47.29 18.10 2.60
N ASN A 256 46.69 18.66 1.54
CA ASN A 256 47.33 18.82 0.22
C ASN A 256 47.19 20.27 -0.27
N ASN A 257 48.10 21.16 0.14
CA ASN A 257 48.24 22.53 -0.40
C ASN A 257 46.92 23.33 -0.49
N ASN A 258 46.01 23.23 0.49
CA ASN A 258 44.70 23.92 0.46
C ASN A 258 43.89 23.67 -0.83
N LYS A 259 44.12 22.58 -1.56
CA LYS A 259 43.32 22.26 -2.76
C LYS A 259 41.86 22.05 -2.38
N LEU A 260 40.96 22.75 -3.04
CA LEU A 260 39.53 22.63 -2.79
C LEU A 260 39.05 21.24 -3.24
N SER A 261 38.46 20.48 -2.31
CA SER A 261 37.84 19.20 -2.62
C SER A 261 36.33 19.38 -2.83
N LEU A 262 35.86 18.93 -3.99
CA LEU A 262 34.44 18.99 -4.35
C LEU A 262 33.68 17.90 -3.60
N THR A 263 32.67 18.31 -2.84
CA THR A 263 31.63 17.48 -2.24
C THR A 263 30.26 17.89 -2.78
N GLY A 264 29.26 17.04 -2.60
CA GLY A 264 27.91 17.39 -3.04
C GLY A 264 27.00 16.20 -3.15
N GLN A 265 25.76 16.47 -3.52
CA GLN A 265 24.74 15.49 -3.86
C GLN A 265 23.95 15.99 -5.06
N VAL A 266 23.62 15.09 -5.98
CA VAL A 266 22.76 15.36 -7.13
C VAL A 266 21.73 14.24 -7.21
N LYS A 267 20.46 14.63 -7.25
CA LYS A 267 19.32 13.73 -7.33
C LYS A 267 18.44 14.11 -8.51
N LEU A 268 18.24 13.18 -9.43
CA LEU A 268 17.40 13.33 -10.61
C LEU A 268 16.33 12.23 -10.61
N LEU A 269 15.08 12.64 -10.78
CA LEU A 269 13.94 11.75 -10.97
C LEU A 269 13.18 12.20 -12.21
N LEU A 270 13.08 11.32 -13.20
CA LEU A 270 12.27 11.52 -14.38
C LEU A 270 11.17 10.47 -14.40
N LEU A 271 9.92 10.90 -14.49
CA LEU A 271 8.73 10.06 -14.54
C LEU A 271 7.98 10.34 -15.83
N ASN A 272 7.77 9.31 -16.65
CA ASN A 272 7.01 9.37 -17.89
C ASN A 272 7.50 10.50 -18.84
N SER A 273 8.81 10.65 -19.00
CA SER A 273 9.41 11.60 -19.94
C SER A 273 9.31 11.15 -21.41
N LEU A 274 9.24 9.84 -21.67
CA LEU A 274 9.05 9.20 -22.97
C LEU A 274 7.58 8.84 -23.26
N GLY A 275 6.66 9.11 -22.31
CA GLY A 275 5.23 8.83 -22.48
C GLY A 275 4.85 7.36 -22.36
N LYS A 276 5.67 6.52 -21.71
CA LYS A 276 5.42 5.08 -21.55
C LYS A 276 5.36 4.63 -20.09
N GLY A 277 5.24 5.58 -19.16
CA GLY A 277 5.19 5.35 -17.72
C GLY A 277 6.51 4.88 -17.11
N GLU A 278 7.62 5.08 -17.82
CA GLU A 278 8.96 4.74 -17.36
C GLU A 278 9.43 5.68 -16.23
N SER A 279 10.35 5.17 -15.41
CA SER A 279 11.00 5.91 -14.33
C SER A 279 12.51 5.81 -14.48
N PHE A 280 13.19 6.95 -14.39
CA PHE A 280 14.64 7.06 -14.36
C PHE A 280 15.05 7.84 -13.12
N PHE A 281 15.82 7.19 -12.26
CA PHE A 281 16.27 7.72 -10.99
C PHE A 281 17.79 7.66 -10.90
N VAL A 282 18.40 8.78 -10.49
CA VAL A 282 19.84 8.88 -10.19
C VAL A 282 20.00 9.63 -8.88
N ASP A 283 20.78 9.08 -7.96
CA ASP A 283 21.20 9.71 -6.71
C ASP A 283 22.71 9.53 -6.56
N TRP A 284 23.44 10.60 -6.82
CA TRP A 284 24.88 10.66 -6.62
C TRP A 284 25.17 11.48 -5.37
N SER A 285 25.99 10.96 -4.47
CA SER A 285 26.45 11.70 -3.30
C SER A 285 27.93 11.48 -3.03
N LYS A 286 28.59 12.54 -2.59
CA LYS A 286 29.98 12.57 -2.17
C LYS A 286 30.09 13.50 -0.97
N LEU A 287 29.63 13.02 0.19
CA LEU A 287 29.59 13.81 1.43
C LEU A 287 30.96 13.93 2.11
N LYS A 288 31.81 12.92 1.96
CA LYS A 288 33.20 12.92 2.44
C LYS A 288 34.15 12.90 1.25
N LYS A 289 35.34 13.49 1.38
CA LYS A 289 36.36 13.56 0.31
C LYS A 289 36.68 12.20 -0.33
N THR A 290 36.76 11.17 0.50
CA THR A 290 37.19 9.81 0.13
C THR A 290 36.03 8.87 -0.18
N SER A 291 34.79 9.21 0.20
CA SER A 291 33.62 8.36 0.02
C SER A 291 32.67 8.90 -1.05
N GLN A 292 32.12 7.99 -1.85
CA GLN A 292 31.19 8.32 -2.94
C GLN A 292 30.15 7.23 -3.06
N GLU A 293 28.91 7.62 -3.31
CA GLU A 293 27.81 6.73 -3.62
C GLU A 293 27.11 7.18 -4.91
N LEU A 294 26.74 6.23 -5.76
CA LEU A 294 25.92 6.47 -6.93
C LEU A 294 24.89 5.35 -7.01
N THR A 295 23.62 5.71 -6.95
CA THR A 295 22.50 4.80 -7.16
C THR A 295 21.74 5.22 -8.41
N THR A 296 21.52 4.30 -9.33
CA THR A 296 20.69 4.49 -10.51
C THR A 296 19.62 3.41 -10.53
N ASN A 297 18.38 3.78 -10.80
CA ASN A 297 17.28 2.85 -11.00
C ASN A 297 16.48 3.24 -12.24
N ILE A 298 16.27 2.28 -13.13
CA ILE A 298 15.50 2.43 -14.36
C ILE A 298 14.38 1.41 -14.33
N ILE A 299 13.14 1.85 -14.51
CA ILE A 299 11.96 1.00 -14.63
C ILE A 299 11.29 1.33 -15.96
N TYR A 300 11.11 0.32 -16.80
CA TYR A 300 10.38 0.44 -18.03
C TYR A 300 9.25 -0.60 -18.04
N PRO A 301 7.98 -0.20 -17.85
CA PRO A 301 6.86 -1.12 -17.80
C PRO A 301 6.35 -1.49 -19.21
N TYR A 302 5.64 -2.62 -19.28
CA TYR A 302 4.89 -3.08 -20.47
C TYR A 302 5.66 -3.13 -21.79
N ILE A 303 6.84 -3.75 -21.78
CA ILE A 303 7.67 -3.97 -22.97
C ILE A 303 6.91 -4.82 -23.98
N PHE A 304 7.01 -4.45 -25.26
CA PHE A 304 6.27 -5.08 -26.36
C PHE A 304 4.76 -5.16 -26.11
N SER A 305 4.19 -4.22 -25.33
CA SER A 305 2.77 -4.21 -24.94
C SER A 305 2.32 -5.47 -24.18
N SER A 306 3.27 -6.20 -23.58
CA SER A 306 3.02 -7.35 -22.71
C SER A 306 2.88 -6.89 -21.24
N PRO A 307 2.43 -7.73 -20.30
CA PRO A 307 2.49 -7.43 -18.87
C PRO A 307 3.93 -7.46 -18.29
N ILE A 308 4.97 -7.50 -19.12
CA ILE A 308 6.37 -7.61 -18.67
C ILE A 308 7.03 -6.22 -18.64
N GLY A 309 7.77 -5.91 -17.58
CA GLY A 309 8.65 -4.73 -17.48
C GLY A 309 10.11 -5.11 -17.26
N ILE A 310 11.01 -4.17 -17.52
CA ILE A 310 12.43 -4.26 -17.15
C ILE A 310 12.70 -3.35 -15.96
N ASN A 311 13.51 -3.85 -15.03
CA ASN A 311 14.10 -3.09 -13.95
C ASN A 311 15.62 -3.22 -14.00
N PHE A 312 16.32 -2.10 -13.98
CA PHE A 312 17.77 -2.05 -13.91
C PHE A 312 18.19 -1.19 -12.71
N ASN A 313 18.91 -1.78 -11.76
CA ASN A 313 19.49 -1.08 -10.62
C ASN A 313 21.00 -1.15 -10.70
N PHE A 314 21.66 -0.03 -10.42
CA PHE A 314 23.11 0.08 -10.35
C PHE A 314 23.49 0.86 -9.10
N ASN A 315 24.37 0.30 -8.28
CA ASN A 315 24.84 0.90 -7.05
C ASN A 315 26.36 0.83 -7.01
N LEU A 316 27.01 1.99 -6.98
CA LEU A 316 28.44 2.12 -6.72
C LEU A 316 28.63 2.73 -5.34
N LEU A 317 29.46 2.09 -4.53
CA LEU A 317 29.89 2.60 -3.22
C LEU A 317 31.41 2.56 -3.16
N LYS A 318 32.02 3.73 -3.00
CA LYS A 318 33.41 3.88 -2.60
C LYS A 318 33.44 4.18 -1.11
N GLN A 319 33.94 3.25 -0.32
CA GLN A 319 34.09 3.43 1.13
C GLN A 319 35.51 3.92 1.42
N ASP A 320 35.63 5.23 1.58
CA ASP A 320 36.86 5.92 1.91
C ASP A 320 38.07 5.47 1.04
N THR A 321 39.17 5.07 1.68
CA THR A 321 40.33 4.47 1.02
C THR A 321 40.37 2.95 1.16
N SER A 322 39.27 2.33 1.63
CA SER A 322 39.23 0.91 1.96
C SER A 322 38.90 0.07 0.74
N TYR A 323 37.74 0.28 0.12
CA TYR A 323 37.27 -0.51 -1.02
C TYR A 323 36.25 0.25 -1.89
N LEU A 324 36.02 -0.29 -3.08
CA LEU A 324 34.98 0.08 -4.02
C LEU A 324 34.11 -1.15 -4.29
N THR A 325 32.80 -1.02 -4.12
CA THR A 325 31.82 -2.05 -4.52
C THR A 325 30.92 -1.52 -5.63
N ILE A 326 30.67 -2.36 -6.63
CA ILE A 326 29.71 -2.13 -7.70
C ILE A 326 28.69 -3.27 -7.65
N ASN A 327 27.42 -2.93 -7.48
CA ASN A 327 26.30 -3.87 -7.55
C ASN A 327 25.42 -3.51 -8.76
N THR A 328 25.19 -4.45 -9.65
CA THR A 328 24.32 -4.30 -10.82
C THR A 328 23.25 -5.38 -10.77
N ASN A 329 21.98 -4.98 -10.74
CA ASN A 329 20.83 -5.88 -10.70
C ASN A 329 19.92 -5.62 -11.90
N PHE A 330 19.81 -6.61 -12.78
CA PHE A 330 18.87 -6.62 -13.90
C PHE A 330 17.69 -7.53 -13.58
N GLY A 331 16.47 -7.04 -13.73
CA GLY A 331 15.26 -7.79 -13.41
C GLY A 331 14.19 -7.69 -14.48
N LEU A 332 13.46 -8.79 -14.67
CA LEU A 332 12.25 -8.87 -15.47
C LEU A 332 11.05 -8.94 -14.53
N GLN A 333 10.13 -8.00 -14.67
CA GLN A 333 8.94 -7.87 -13.81
C GLN A 333 7.71 -8.35 -14.57
N PHE A 334 7.01 -9.35 -14.05
CA PHE A 334 5.64 -9.63 -14.45
C PHE A 334 4.70 -8.75 -13.63
N LEU A 335 4.16 -7.72 -14.28
CA LEU A 335 3.30 -6.71 -13.67
C LEU A 335 1.88 -7.25 -13.49
N LEU A 336 1.40 -7.15 -12.25
CA LEU A 336 0.06 -7.52 -11.82
C LEU A 336 -0.73 -6.24 -11.49
N ASN A 337 -1.97 -6.39 -11.03
CA ASN A 337 -2.82 -5.26 -10.67
C ASN A 337 -2.27 -4.52 -9.42
N ARG A 338 -2.57 -3.23 -9.28
CA ARG A 338 -2.20 -2.39 -8.09
C ARG A 338 -0.69 -2.26 -7.82
N ASN A 339 0.10 -2.12 -8.89
CA ASN A 339 1.57 -2.02 -8.82
C ASN A 339 2.26 -3.26 -8.21
N ASN A 340 1.53 -4.37 -8.09
CA ASN A 340 2.08 -5.65 -7.67
C ASN A 340 2.91 -6.25 -8.79
N TYR A 341 3.95 -7.00 -8.45
CA TYR A 341 4.74 -7.68 -9.45
C TYR A 341 5.47 -8.89 -8.87
N ILE A 342 5.74 -9.85 -9.75
CA ILE A 342 6.74 -10.90 -9.53
C ILE A 342 7.95 -10.52 -10.37
N LYS A 343 9.15 -10.54 -9.79
CA LYS A 343 10.40 -10.18 -10.47
C LYS A 343 11.36 -11.35 -10.44
N THR A 344 11.86 -11.77 -11.59
CA THR A 344 13.10 -12.56 -11.67
C THR A 344 14.27 -11.60 -11.85
N PHE A 345 15.42 -11.88 -11.25
CA PHE A 345 16.57 -10.99 -11.38
C PHE A 345 17.92 -11.74 -11.42
N LEU A 346 18.88 -11.07 -12.05
CA LEU A 346 20.30 -11.38 -12.05
C LEU A 346 21.04 -10.22 -11.39
N GLU A 347 21.74 -10.50 -10.31
CA GLU A 347 22.56 -9.55 -9.57
C GLU A 347 24.04 -9.90 -9.68
N THR A 348 24.87 -8.89 -9.94
CA THR A 348 26.32 -9.02 -9.98
C THR A 348 26.95 -8.01 -9.03
N LYS A 349 27.69 -8.50 -8.04
CA LYS A 349 28.36 -7.67 -7.03
C LYS A 349 29.86 -7.86 -7.14
N ASN A 350 30.55 -6.81 -7.55
CA ASN A 350 32.00 -6.77 -7.65
C ASN A 350 32.57 -5.87 -6.56
N SER A 351 33.66 -6.30 -5.95
CA SER A 351 34.40 -5.51 -4.98
C SER A 351 35.88 -5.46 -5.30
N LYS A 352 36.48 -4.30 -5.08
CA LYS A 352 37.93 -4.08 -5.20
C LYS A 352 38.46 -3.30 -4.01
N LEU A 353 39.53 -3.79 -3.38
CA LEU A 353 40.30 -3.13 -2.34
C LEU A 353 41.08 -1.96 -2.93
N LEU A 354 40.99 -0.83 -2.24
CA LEU A 354 41.75 0.39 -2.55
C LEU A 354 43.03 0.47 -1.70
N SER A 355 43.04 -0.19 -0.53
CA SER A 355 44.19 -0.30 0.37
C SER A 355 44.29 -1.72 0.92
N THR A 356 45.52 -2.22 1.02
CA THR A 356 45.84 -3.55 1.57
C THR A 356 46.50 -3.48 2.95
N LYS A 357 46.82 -2.28 3.46
CA LYS A 357 47.58 -2.08 4.72
C LYS A 357 46.97 -2.81 5.91
N ASN A 358 45.65 -2.71 6.09
CA ASN A 358 44.95 -3.34 7.22
C ASN A 358 44.96 -4.87 7.13
N ALA A 359 44.89 -5.42 5.91
CA ALA A 359 44.94 -6.87 5.71
C ALA A 359 46.33 -7.43 5.98
N ILE A 360 47.38 -6.69 5.60
CA ILE A 360 48.79 -7.02 5.88
C ILE A 360 49.07 -6.96 7.39
N ASN A 361 48.71 -5.85 8.05
CA ASN A 361 49.02 -5.64 9.47
C ASN A 361 48.33 -6.65 10.39
N ASN A 362 47.09 -7.03 10.08
CA ASN A 362 46.29 -7.92 10.91
C ASN A 362 46.31 -9.37 10.44
N ASN A 363 47.07 -9.68 9.38
CA ASN A 363 47.13 -10.99 8.71
C ASN A 363 45.74 -11.64 8.49
N THR A 364 44.71 -10.83 8.19
CA THR A 364 43.30 -11.27 8.10
C THR A 364 42.55 -10.51 7.01
N LEU A 365 41.59 -11.17 6.36
CA LEU A 365 40.88 -10.63 5.20
C LEU A 365 39.53 -9.98 5.59
N ASN A 366 39.57 -8.92 6.41
CA ASN A 366 38.37 -8.19 6.82
C ASN A 366 37.55 -7.59 5.65
N ASN A 367 38.20 -7.28 4.53
CA ASN A 367 37.59 -6.87 3.28
C ASN A 367 38.26 -7.65 2.14
N ALA A 368 37.53 -8.00 1.09
CA ALA A 368 38.08 -8.77 -0.03
C ALA A 368 37.85 -8.14 -1.42
N ASP A 369 38.72 -8.50 -2.36
CA ASP A 369 38.38 -8.48 -3.78
C ASP A 369 37.47 -9.68 -4.07
N PHE A 370 36.28 -9.47 -4.62
CA PHE A 370 35.38 -10.56 -4.96
C PHE A 370 34.47 -10.22 -6.14
N ASN A 371 33.93 -11.27 -6.76
CA ASN A 371 32.81 -11.19 -7.69
C ASN A 371 31.74 -12.19 -7.25
N THR A 372 30.51 -11.72 -7.12
CA THR A 372 29.35 -12.54 -6.76
C THR A 372 28.31 -12.41 -7.86
N ILE A 373 27.76 -13.53 -8.31
CA ILE A 373 26.64 -13.59 -9.26
C ILE A 373 25.48 -14.31 -8.56
N ILE A 374 24.33 -13.64 -8.43
CA ILE A 374 23.13 -14.13 -7.75
C ILE A 374 21.95 -14.11 -8.72
N TYR A 375 21.20 -15.19 -8.74
CA TYR A 375 19.91 -15.30 -9.39
C TYR A 375 18.83 -15.31 -8.32
N GLY A 376 17.71 -14.63 -8.54
CA GLY A 376 16.69 -14.57 -7.52
C GLY A 376 15.30 -14.20 -8.00
N LEU A 377 14.39 -14.26 -7.04
CA LEU A 377 12.98 -13.93 -7.17
C LEU A 377 12.63 -12.83 -6.19
N SER A 378 11.76 -11.90 -6.61
CA SER A 378 11.12 -10.94 -5.73
C SER A 378 9.62 -10.94 -5.93
N TYR A 379 8.89 -10.65 -4.88
CA TYR A 379 7.45 -10.43 -4.96
C TYR A 379 7.10 -9.14 -4.21
N LYS A 380 6.33 -8.27 -4.88
CA LYS A 380 5.78 -7.03 -4.31
C LYS A 380 4.27 -7.13 -4.29
N PHE A 381 3.68 -6.93 -3.12
CA PHE A 381 2.26 -6.86 -2.90
C PHE A 381 1.91 -5.59 -2.10
N GLU A 382 1.15 -4.70 -2.70
CA GLU A 382 0.65 -3.46 -2.13
C GLU A 382 -0.89 -3.46 -2.22
N ASN A 383 -1.53 -3.28 -1.06
CA ASN A 383 -2.98 -3.05 -0.95
C ASN A 383 -3.22 -1.95 0.07
N LEU A 384 -2.81 -0.74 -0.29
CA LEU A 384 -2.93 0.46 0.52
C LEU A 384 -4.10 1.30 0.03
N ASN A 385 -4.77 1.99 0.94
CA ASN A 385 -5.81 2.95 0.57
C ASN A 385 -5.23 4.20 -0.12
N TYR A 386 -3.96 4.53 0.15
CA TYR A 386 -3.23 5.64 -0.44
C TYR A 386 -1.72 5.41 -0.31
N GLY A 387 -0.95 5.60 -1.38
CA GLY A 387 0.45 5.14 -1.44
C GLY A 387 1.46 5.94 -0.60
N LEU A 388 1.31 7.27 -0.48
CA LEU A 388 2.29 8.15 0.18
C LEU A 388 2.17 8.16 1.70
N ASN A 389 0.94 8.26 2.19
CA ASN A 389 0.64 8.36 3.62
C ASN A 389 -0.60 7.50 3.93
N PRO A 390 -0.43 6.17 3.98
CA PRO A 390 -1.55 5.25 4.10
C PRO A 390 -2.25 5.40 5.45
N ARG A 391 -3.57 5.23 5.44
CA ARG A 391 -4.38 5.12 6.67
C ARG A 391 -4.72 3.68 7.01
N ASN A 392 -4.83 2.84 5.99
CA ASN A 392 -5.20 1.45 6.13
C ASN A 392 -4.58 0.63 4.99
N GLY A 393 -4.19 -0.59 5.30
CA GLY A 393 -3.78 -1.57 4.31
C GLY A 393 -2.43 -2.20 4.62
N PHE A 394 -1.96 -2.96 3.65
CA PHE A 394 -0.80 -3.82 3.79
C PHE A 394 0.16 -3.61 2.62
N ASP A 395 1.46 -3.56 2.91
CA ASP A 395 2.54 -3.50 1.93
C ASP A 395 3.59 -4.56 2.28
N PHE A 396 3.92 -5.40 1.32
CA PHE A 396 4.80 -6.55 1.48
C PHE A 396 5.77 -6.63 0.31
N PHE A 397 7.04 -6.76 0.64
CA PHE A 397 8.10 -7.03 -0.30
C PHE A 397 8.98 -8.16 0.24
N ILE A 398 9.29 -9.12 -0.63
CA ILE A 398 10.28 -10.16 -0.35
C ILE A 398 11.20 -10.32 -1.56
N ASN A 399 12.47 -10.55 -1.28
CA ASN A 399 13.51 -10.84 -2.26
C ASN A 399 14.33 -12.02 -1.71
N ILE A 400 14.54 -13.03 -2.55
CA ILE A 400 15.34 -14.21 -2.23
C ILE A 400 16.27 -14.46 -3.41
N GLY A 401 17.55 -14.70 -3.15
CA GLY A 401 18.55 -14.98 -4.16
C GLY A 401 19.53 -16.06 -3.74
N ILE A 402 20.03 -16.79 -4.73
CA ILE A 402 21.06 -17.81 -4.59
C ILE A 402 22.09 -17.63 -5.71
N GLY A 403 23.35 -17.88 -5.40
CA GLY A 403 24.42 -17.62 -6.34
C GLY A 403 25.76 -18.15 -5.91
N GLU A 404 26.78 -17.70 -6.63
CA GLU A 404 28.17 -18.07 -6.40
C GLU A 404 29.00 -16.81 -6.17
N LYS A 405 29.83 -16.84 -5.13
CA LYS A 405 30.84 -15.85 -4.80
C LYS A 405 32.21 -16.42 -5.11
N LYS A 406 33.04 -15.60 -5.76
CA LYS A 406 34.47 -15.87 -6.00
C LYS A 406 35.33 -14.77 -5.40
N ILE A 407 36.13 -15.09 -4.39
CA ILE A 407 37.18 -14.22 -3.87
C ILE A 407 38.34 -14.23 -4.86
N LYS A 408 38.82 -13.05 -5.25
CA LYS A 408 39.99 -12.87 -6.11
C LYS A 408 41.21 -12.60 -5.24
N LYS A 409 42.30 -13.30 -5.51
CA LYS A 409 43.58 -13.01 -4.84
C LYS A 409 44.13 -11.66 -5.32
N ASN A 410 44.52 -10.82 -4.37
CA ASN A 410 45.13 -9.53 -4.63
C ASN A 410 46.65 -9.71 -4.70
N SER A 411 47.30 -9.26 -5.78
CA SER A 411 48.74 -9.44 -5.97
C SER A 411 49.61 -8.73 -4.93
N LYS A 412 49.05 -7.81 -4.14
CA LYS A 412 49.74 -7.10 -3.05
C LYS A 412 49.63 -7.81 -1.69
N LEU A 413 48.95 -8.95 -1.61
CA LEU A 413 48.76 -9.73 -0.38
C LEU A 413 49.48 -11.08 -0.50
N SER A 414 50.01 -11.61 0.61
CA SER A 414 50.56 -12.98 0.62
C SER A 414 49.45 -14.00 0.33
N ASN A 415 49.81 -15.09 -0.35
CA ASN A 415 48.90 -16.21 -0.57
C ASN A 415 48.41 -16.83 0.75
N ASP A 416 49.19 -16.75 1.83
CA ASP A 416 48.88 -17.38 3.11
C ASP A 416 47.62 -16.82 3.76
N ILE A 417 47.35 -15.52 3.55
CA ILE A 417 46.14 -14.84 4.07
C ILE A 417 44.86 -15.50 3.52
N TYR A 418 44.94 -16.16 2.37
CA TYR A 418 43.81 -16.81 1.73
C TYR A 418 43.64 -18.28 2.11
N ASN A 419 44.59 -18.90 2.84
CA ASN A 419 44.53 -20.33 3.14
C ASN A 419 43.32 -20.72 3.99
N ASN A 420 42.82 -19.77 4.81
CA ASN A 420 41.63 -19.97 5.63
C ASN A 420 40.32 -19.62 4.93
N TYR A 421 40.37 -19.17 3.67
CA TYR A 421 39.21 -18.67 2.94
C TYR A 421 38.86 -19.56 1.75
N ASP A 422 37.61 -20.03 1.72
CA ASP A 422 37.06 -20.66 0.53
C ASP A 422 36.92 -19.63 -0.60
N LEU A 423 37.78 -19.73 -1.60
CA LEU A 423 37.82 -18.79 -2.71
C LEU A 423 36.57 -18.85 -3.58
N LYS A 424 35.81 -19.95 -3.53
CA LYS A 424 34.56 -20.14 -4.25
C LYS A 424 33.51 -20.69 -3.29
N THR A 425 32.43 -19.95 -3.09
CA THR A 425 31.35 -20.31 -2.16
C THR A 425 29.98 -20.10 -2.77
N SER A 426 29.02 -20.95 -2.42
CA SER A 426 27.60 -20.71 -2.72
C SER A 426 27.06 -19.70 -1.72
N GLN A 427 26.46 -18.61 -2.19
CA GLN A 427 25.90 -17.55 -1.37
C GLN A 427 24.39 -17.51 -1.52
N VAL A 428 23.67 -17.36 -0.41
CA VAL A 428 22.24 -17.08 -0.38
C VAL A 428 22.01 -15.75 0.30
N ASN A 429 21.07 -14.98 -0.24
CA ASN A 429 20.56 -13.78 0.39
C ASN A 429 19.03 -13.77 0.42
N ALA A 430 18.48 -13.16 1.46
CA ALA A 430 17.06 -12.85 1.50
C ALA A 430 16.84 -11.51 2.19
N TYR A 431 15.84 -10.78 1.75
CA TYR A 431 15.40 -9.52 2.32
C TYR A 431 13.88 -9.44 2.30
N SER A 432 13.28 -8.98 3.39
CA SER A 432 11.84 -8.72 3.48
C SER A 432 11.56 -7.35 4.10
N ASP A 433 10.52 -6.70 3.62
CA ASP A 433 9.93 -5.50 4.20
C ASP A 433 8.42 -5.66 4.24
N ILE A 434 7.85 -5.67 5.44
CA ILE A 434 6.44 -5.91 5.69
C ILE A 434 5.91 -4.72 6.49
N SER A 435 4.88 -4.05 5.99
CA SER A 435 4.24 -2.92 6.64
C SER A 435 2.72 -3.09 6.70
N TYR A 436 2.15 -2.84 7.88
CA TYR A 436 0.71 -2.83 8.10
C TYR A 436 0.28 -1.50 8.72
N TYR A 437 -0.80 -0.93 8.18
CA TYR A 437 -1.36 0.35 8.60
C TYR A 437 -2.80 0.13 9.04
N PHE A 438 -3.19 0.67 10.19
CA PHE A 438 -4.58 0.64 10.62
C PHE A 438 -4.96 1.89 11.43
N PRO A 439 -6.18 2.43 11.23
CA PRO A 439 -6.66 3.58 11.99
C PRO A 439 -7.14 3.14 13.37
N VAL A 440 -6.66 3.81 14.42
CA VAL A 440 -7.16 3.62 15.80
C VAL A 440 -8.24 4.65 16.12
N TYR A 441 -8.06 5.89 15.64
CA TYR A 441 -9.03 6.97 15.74
C TYR A 441 -8.98 7.79 14.44
N LYS A 442 -9.94 8.69 14.21
CA LYS A 442 -10.12 9.43 12.93
C LYS A 442 -8.79 9.80 12.24
N ASN A 443 -7.91 10.50 12.95
CA ASN A 443 -6.62 10.97 12.42
C ASN A 443 -5.41 10.27 13.04
N ILE A 444 -5.62 9.24 13.87
CA ILE A 444 -4.54 8.49 14.54
C ILE A 444 -4.39 7.13 13.87
N ILE A 445 -3.24 6.90 13.25
CA ILE A 445 -2.90 5.68 12.53
C ILE A 445 -1.73 5.00 13.22
N ILE A 446 -1.81 3.70 13.41
CA ILE A 446 -0.64 2.91 13.81
C ILE A 446 -0.07 2.26 12.55
N LYS A 447 1.25 2.36 12.40
CA LYS A 447 2.04 1.60 11.43
C LYS A 447 2.91 0.61 12.20
N LEU A 448 2.83 -0.66 11.81
CA LEU A 448 3.75 -1.71 12.21
C LEU A 448 4.58 -2.09 10.99
N GLN A 449 5.90 -2.14 11.14
CA GLN A 449 6.79 -2.55 10.05
C GLN A 449 7.85 -3.52 10.57
N ASN A 450 8.16 -4.56 9.78
CA ASN A 450 9.32 -5.41 9.97
C ASN A 450 10.23 -5.34 8.74
N GLN A 451 11.53 -5.12 8.95
CA GLN A 451 12.56 -5.19 7.92
C GLN A 451 13.58 -6.23 8.32
N SER A 452 13.72 -7.29 7.53
CA SER A 452 14.65 -8.38 7.83
C SER A 452 15.57 -8.67 6.65
N GLY A 453 16.82 -9.03 6.92
CA GLY A 453 17.79 -9.37 5.90
C GLY A 453 18.75 -10.45 6.39
N ILE A 454 19.15 -11.35 5.49
CA ILE A 454 20.18 -12.36 5.74
C ILE A 454 21.04 -12.56 4.50
N ILE A 455 22.35 -12.66 4.70
CA ILE A 455 23.33 -13.12 3.71
C ILE A 455 24.15 -14.22 4.38
N SER A 456 24.33 -15.34 3.68
CA SER A 456 25.08 -16.49 4.22
C SER A 456 25.76 -17.27 3.09
N ASN A 457 26.88 -17.92 3.41
CA ASN A 457 27.58 -18.83 2.51
C ASN A 457 27.29 -20.28 2.95
N ILE A 458 26.78 -21.13 2.05
CA ILE A 458 26.19 -22.45 2.38
C ILE A 458 27.25 -23.57 2.44
N ASN A 459 28.36 -23.45 1.71
CA ASN A 459 29.39 -24.50 1.62
C ASN A 459 30.71 -24.09 2.26
N ASN A 460 30.67 -23.27 3.32
CA ASN A 460 31.87 -22.79 3.99
C ASN A 460 31.89 -23.35 5.41
N SER A 461 32.93 -24.12 5.74
CA SER A 461 33.18 -24.71 7.06
C SER A 461 33.13 -23.66 8.18
N ASN A 462 33.45 -22.41 7.85
CA ASN A 462 33.51 -21.26 8.76
C ASN A 462 32.49 -20.15 8.43
N LYS A 463 31.57 -20.34 7.46
CA LYS A 463 30.55 -19.35 7.02
C LYS A 463 31.08 -17.91 6.89
N GLN A 464 32.28 -17.75 6.33
CA GLN A 464 33.00 -16.47 6.39
C GLN A 464 32.42 -15.44 5.41
N LEU A 465 32.00 -14.30 5.96
CA LEU A 465 31.65 -13.09 5.22
C LEU A 465 32.70 -12.01 5.49
N VAL A 466 32.92 -11.14 4.51
CA VAL A 466 33.80 -9.99 4.64
C VAL A 466 32.98 -8.71 4.77
N ASN A 467 33.51 -7.68 5.43
CA ASN A 467 32.72 -6.49 5.81
C ASN A 467 32.10 -5.77 4.59
N ASN A 468 32.77 -5.80 3.44
CA ASN A 468 32.28 -5.22 2.19
C ASN A 468 31.18 -6.05 1.49
N GLU A 469 30.75 -7.17 2.07
CA GLU A 469 29.57 -7.93 1.66
C GLU A 469 28.33 -7.63 2.49
N LEU A 470 28.53 -7.30 3.77
CA LEU A 470 27.48 -7.18 4.78
C LEU A 470 26.48 -6.07 4.47
N PHE A 471 25.27 -6.23 5.02
CA PHE A 471 24.29 -5.16 5.08
C PHE A 471 24.80 -4.03 5.97
N ARG A 472 24.34 -2.82 5.67
CA ARG A 472 24.59 -1.63 6.48
C ARG A 472 23.25 -1.09 6.96
N ILE A 473 23.02 -1.16 8.27
CA ILE A 473 21.86 -0.58 8.93
C ILE A 473 22.31 0.60 9.82
N GLY A 474 21.36 1.37 10.33
CA GLY A 474 21.56 2.67 10.98
C GLY A 474 21.11 3.83 10.10
N GLY A 475 20.50 4.84 10.73
CA GLY A 475 20.03 6.07 10.08
C GLY A 475 18.55 6.05 9.70
N LEU A 476 18.15 7.03 8.88
CA LEU A 476 16.72 7.37 8.69
C LEU A 476 15.85 6.21 8.21
N ASN A 477 16.39 5.38 7.31
CA ASN A 477 15.64 4.33 6.63
C ASN A 477 15.57 3.01 7.42
N THR A 478 16.40 2.84 8.45
CA THR A 478 16.49 1.61 9.25
C THR A 478 16.23 1.95 10.72
N ILE A 479 17.26 2.08 11.56
CA ILE A 479 17.15 2.43 12.98
C ILE A 479 17.66 3.86 13.20
N ARG A 480 16.73 4.79 13.47
CA ARG A 480 16.88 6.25 13.37
C ARG A 480 17.81 6.85 14.43
N GLY A 481 17.99 6.21 15.58
CA GLY A 481 18.85 6.64 16.67
C GLY A 481 20.35 6.45 16.43
N PHE A 482 20.73 5.97 15.25
CA PHE A 482 22.11 5.59 14.91
C PHE A 482 22.62 6.34 13.68
N ASP A 483 23.94 6.45 13.56
CA ASP A 483 24.57 7.05 12.39
C ASP A 483 24.24 6.26 11.11
N GLU A 484 24.10 6.97 10.00
CA GLU A 484 23.72 6.38 8.71
C GLU A 484 24.70 5.25 8.32
N LYS A 485 24.16 4.05 8.09
CA LYS A 485 24.92 2.86 7.65
C LYS A 485 26.06 2.44 8.59
N SER A 486 25.99 2.76 9.89
CA SER A 486 27.07 2.49 10.85
C SER A 486 27.17 1.05 11.33
N ILE A 487 26.08 0.28 11.29
CA ILE A 487 26.02 -1.09 11.82
C ILE A 487 26.12 -2.08 10.66
N LEU A 488 27.15 -2.93 10.69
CA LEU A 488 27.36 -4.00 9.71
C LEU A 488 26.68 -5.30 10.19
N ALA A 489 25.86 -5.89 9.34
CA ALA A 489 25.08 -7.08 9.68
C ALA A 489 25.13 -8.15 8.58
N SER A 490 25.37 -9.40 8.97
CA SER A 490 25.14 -10.59 8.13
C SER A 490 23.68 -11.03 8.18
N SER A 491 23.04 -10.86 9.33
CA SER A 491 21.60 -11.05 9.52
C SER A 491 21.04 -9.92 10.39
N TYR A 492 19.81 -9.48 10.14
CA TYR A 492 19.11 -8.54 10.99
C TYR A 492 17.59 -8.68 10.87
N SER A 493 16.88 -8.24 11.90
CA SER A 493 15.43 -8.03 11.92
C SER A 493 15.14 -6.76 12.71
N ILE A 494 14.46 -5.80 12.09
CA ILE A 494 14.10 -4.51 12.68
C ILE A 494 12.56 -4.45 12.76
N ILE A 495 12.02 -4.23 13.94
CA ILE A 495 10.61 -3.94 14.17
C ILE A 495 10.47 -2.44 14.40
N LYS A 496 9.55 -1.80 13.67
CA LYS A 496 9.24 -0.38 13.80
C LYS A 496 7.78 -0.19 14.13
N ILE A 497 7.51 0.57 15.17
CA ILE A 497 6.17 0.94 15.61
C ILE A 497 6.07 2.46 15.49
N GLU A 498 5.11 2.94 14.69
CA GLU A 498 4.85 4.37 14.56
C GLU A 498 3.39 4.69 14.89
N CYS A 499 3.18 5.63 15.81
CA CYS A 499 1.91 6.29 16.03
C CYS A 499 1.91 7.60 15.24
N ARG A 500 1.04 7.70 14.24
CA ARG A 500 0.97 8.84 13.31
C ARG A 500 -0.30 9.64 13.53
N TYR A 501 -0.16 10.94 13.75
CA TYR A 501 -1.27 11.89 13.74
C TYR A 501 -1.33 12.63 12.40
N LEU A 502 -2.37 12.37 11.60
CA LEU A 502 -2.53 12.95 10.27
C LEU A 502 -3.06 14.39 10.35
N LEU A 503 -2.25 15.32 9.86
CA LEU A 503 -2.60 16.74 9.71
C LEU A 503 -3.33 16.97 8.38
N ASN A 504 -2.77 16.43 7.30
CA ASN A 504 -3.26 16.52 5.92
C ASN A 504 -2.99 15.20 5.18
N GLN A 505 -3.40 15.11 3.91
CA GLN A 505 -3.22 13.89 3.11
C GLN A 505 -1.76 13.41 3.08
N ASN A 506 -0.77 14.29 2.97
CA ASN A 506 0.67 13.94 2.98
C ASN A 506 1.45 14.59 4.14
N SER A 507 0.79 14.88 5.26
CA SER A 507 1.49 15.48 6.42
C SER A 507 1.03 14.85 7.72
N ASN A 508 1.98 14.52 8.59
CA ASN A 508 1.72 13.86 9.86
C ASN A 508 2.80 14.18 10.90
N PHE A 509 2.41 14.13 12.17
CA PHE A 509 3.35 13.96 13.28
C PHE A 509 3.51 12.48 13.58
N ILE A 510 4.72 12.08 13.99
CA ILE A 510 5.07 10.70 14.29
C ILE A 510 5.66 10.64 15.69
N ILE A 511 5.22 9.67 16.48
CA ILE A 511 5.94 9.14 17.63
C ILE A 511 6.31 7.71 17.27
N PHE A 512 7.55 7.30 17.51
CA PHE A 512 8.03 5.98 17.08
C PHE A 512 8.92 5.30 18.10
N TYR A 513 8.99 3.99 17.95
CA TYR A 513 9.91 3.07 18.61
C TYR A 513 10.43 2.07 17.57
N ASP A 514 11.75 1.98 17.44
CA ASP A 514 12.41 1.01 16.57
C ASP A 514 13.27 0.07 17.42
N GLU A 515 13.18 -1.23 17.18
CA GLU A 515 13.99 -2.25 17.85
C GLU A 515 14.56 -3.20 16.82
N ALA A 516 15.84 -3.53 16.94
CA ALA A 516 16.52 -4.40 16.01
C ALA A 516 17.25 -5.51 16.73
N TYR A 517 17.23 -6.71 16.16
CA TYR A 517 18.24 -7.74 16.39
C TYR A 517 19.17 -7.76 15.18
N TYR A 518 20.48 -7.85 15.41
CA TYR A 518 21.42 -8.10 14.32
C TYR A 518 22.56 -9.01 14.76
N GLU A 519 23.10 -9.73 13.79
CA GLU A 519 24.34 -10.49 13.93
C GLU A 519 25.34 -10.03 12.88
N LYS A 520 26.61 -10.03 13.28
CA LYS A 520 27.75 -9.85 12.40
C LYS A 520 28.65 -11.07 12.53
N GLN A 521 28.61 -11.91 11.52
CA GLN A 521 29.48 -13.07 11.40
C GLN A 521 30.76 -12.72 10.62
N ASN A 522 31.90 -12.67 11.32
CA ASN A 522 33.24 -12.58 10.73
C ASN A 522 34.06 -13.84 11.10
N GLU A 523 35.21 -14.05 10.42
CA GLU A 523 36.07 -15.24 10.57
C GLU A 523 36.39 -15.64 12.02
N MET A 524 36.52 -14.67 12.93
CA MET A 524 37.00 -14.92 14.31
C MET A 524 35.93 -14.75 15.39
N ASN A 525 34.82 -14.04 15.15
CA ASN A 525 33.83 -13.71 16.18
C ASN A 525 32.42 -13.52 15.59
N LEU A 526 31.41 -14.03 16.30
CA LEU A 526 30.01 -13.68 16.11
C LEU A 526 29.67 -12.55 17.09
N ILE A 527 29.32 -11.37 16.56
CA ILE A 527 28.83 -10.25 17.37
C ILE A 527 27.33 -10.18 17.17
N SER A 528 26.55 -10.17 18.25
CA SER A 528 25.11 -9.92 18.22
C SER A 528 24.72 -8.86 19.24
N ASP A 529 23.63 -8.14 18.96
CA ASP A 529 23.07 -7.13 19.85
C ASP A 529 21.60 -6.86 19.55
N PHE A 530 20.93 -6.20 20.51
CA PHE A 530 19.53 -5.76 20.42
C PHE A 530 19.40 -4.23 20.54
N PRO A 531 19.91 -3.43 19.58
CA PRO A 531 19.76 -1.99 19.67
C PRO A 531 18.30 -1.56 19.50
N PHE A 532 17.91 -0.54 20.25
CA PHE A 532 16.60 0.10 20.11
C PHE A 532 16.74 1.61 20.11
N ASP A 533 15.76 2.29 19.53
CA ASP A 533 15.59 3.73 19.62
C ASP A 533 14.12 4.12 19.79
N PHE A 534 13.92 5.35 20.22
CA PHE A 534 12.62 5.98 20.21
C PHE A 534 12.76 7.47 19.97
N GLY A 535 11.66 8.07 19.52
CA GLY A 535 11.67 9.48 19.20
C GLY A 535 10.39 9.99 18.61
N PHE A 536 10.49 11.16 18.01
CA PHE A 536 9.38 11.81 17.32
C PHE A 536 9.86 12.41 16.00
N GLY A 537 8.91 12.64 15.11
CA GLY A 537 9.21 13.22 13.80
C GLY A 537 7.99 13.91 13.19
N ILE A 538 8.23 14.57 12.08
CA ILE A 538 7.20 15.21 11.28
C ILE A 538 7.45 14.90 9.81
N ASN A 539 6.37 14.62 9.09
CA ASN A 539 6.33 14.67 7.64
C ASN A 539 5.48 15.86 7.23
N PHE A 540 6.01 16.74 6.39
CA PHE A 540 5.23 17.85 5.83
C PHE A 540 5.32 17.89 4.30
N GLN A 541 4.18 18.18 3.69
CA GLN A 541 4.07 18.28 2.25
C GLN A 541 4.62 19.63 1.78
N THR A 542 5.52 19.62 0.81
CA THR A 542 5.99 20.80 0.08
C THR A 542 5.67 20.66 -1.41
N LYS A 543 5.93 21.72 -2.19
CA LYS A 543 5.82 21.67 -3.67
C LYS A 543 6.72 20.61 -4.30
N ALA A 544 7.87 20.31 -3.68
CA ALA A 544 8.82 19.34 -4.21
C ALA A 544 8.52 17.89 -3.76
N GLY A 545 7.52 17.62 -2.91
CA GLY A 545 7.26 16.29 -2.30
C GLY A 545 7.15 16.33 -0.76
N VAL A 546 7.44 15.23 -0.06
CA VAL A 546 7.29 15.15 1.41
C VAL A 546 8.65 15.25 2.08
N PHE A 547 8.84 16.30 2.88
CA PHE A 547 10.02 16.43 3.72
C PHE A 547 9.77 15.74 5.06
N SER A 548 10.75 14.97 5.51
CA SER A 548 10.72 14.16 6.71
C SER A 548 11.82 14.61 7.66
N THR A 549 11.50 14.79 8.94
CA THR A 549 12.49 15.03 10.00
C THR A 549 12.17 14.16 11.19
N SER A 550 13.19 13.57 11.80
CA SER A 550 13.05 12.80 13.03
C SER A 550 14.15 13.14 14.02
N TYR A 551 13.79 13.21 15.29
CA TYR A 551 14.70 13.24 16.43
C TYR A 551 14.61 11.89 17.15
N ALA A 552 15.73 11.19 17.30
CA ALA A 552 15.78 9.84 17.84
C ALA A 552 16.91 9.69 18.87
N ILE A 553 16.67 8.91 19.94
CA ILE A 553 17.69 8.52 20.91
C ILE A 553 17.80 7.00 20.88
N GLY A 554 18.99 6.48 20.58
CA GLY A 554 19.27 5.05 20.50
C GLY A 554 20.15 4.54 21.63
N LYS A 555 20.00 3.25 21.95
CA LYS A 555 20.88 2.47 22.83
C LYS A 555 21.39 1.24 22.09
N GLN A 556 22.69 0.97 22.21
CA GLN A 556 23.36 -0.21 21.66
C GLN A 556 24.33 -0.77 22.70
N PHE A 557 24.40 -2.10 22.79
CA PHE A 557 25.12 -2.83 23.81
C PHE A 557 24.80 -2.29 25.23
N ASN A 558 25.81 -2.22 26.10
CA ASN A 558 25.70 -1.70 27.45
C ASN A 558 25.86 -0.17 27.55
N GLN A 559 25.77 0.57 26.43
CA GLN A 559 25.87 2.03 26.48
C GLN A 559 24.60 2.63 27.11
N PRO A 560 24.71 3.57 28.07
CA PRO A 560 23.54 4.23 28.63
C PRO A 560 22.89 5.16 27.60
N LEU A 561 21.57 5.32 27.68
CA LEU A 561 20.84 6.33 26.91
C LEU A 561 21.32 7.73 27.30
N LYS A 562 21.85 8.48 26.34
CA LYS A 562 22.29 9.87 26.53
C LYS A 562 21.59 10.77 25.52
N ILE A 563 20.91 11.81 26.01
CA ILE A 563 20.24 12.81 25.18
C ILE A 563 21.23 13.48 24.23
N ASN A 564 22.47 13.72 24.67
CA ASN A 564 23.52 14.32 23.83
C ASN A 564 23.92 13.46 22.62
N ASN A 565 23.57 12.18 22.61
CA ASN A 565 23.80 11.27 21.48
C ASN A 565 22.61 11.21 20.52
N ALA A 566 21.57 12.02 20.75
CA ALA A 566 20.40 12.05 19.88
C ALA A 566 20.79 12.36 18.44
N LYS A 567 20.12 11.68 17.51
CA LYS A 567 20.31 11.85 16.08
C LYS A 567 19.13 12.64 15.51
N ILE A 568 19.45 13.65 14.71
CA ILE A 568 18.48 14.37 13.91
C ILE A 568 18.68 13.91 12.47
N ASN A 569 17.67 13.25 11.92
CA ASN A 569 17.68 12.80 10.54
C ASN A 569 16.78 13.68 9.69
N PHE A 570 17.26 14.01 8.50
CA PHE A 570 16.49 14.71 7.48
C PHE A 570 16.36 13.82 6.26
N GLY A 571 15.17 13.79 5.69
CA GLY A 571 14.87 12.99 4.52
C GLY A 571 13.92 13.69 3.59
N TYR A 572 14.05 13.35 2.32
CA TYR A 572 13.09 13.75 1.31
C TYR A 572 12.46 12.49 0.75
N THR A 573 11.21 12.23 1.13
CA THR A 573 10.46 11.10 0.61
C THR A 573 9.58 11.58 -0.55
N ASN A 574 9.69 10.86 -1.67
CA ASN A 574 8.69 10.97 -2.70
C ASN A 574 7.93 9.66 -2.92
N LYS A 575 8.36 8.50 -2.41
CA LYS A 575 8.00 7.19 -2.99
C LYS A 575 8.18 7.21 -4.53
N PHE A 576 8.45 6.08 -5.15
CA PHE A 576 8.64 6.03 -6.61
C PHE A 576 7.46 5.32 -7.22
#